data_AF-A0A7V3SSP7-F1
#
_entry.id   AF-A0A7V3SSP7-F1
#
_cell.length_a   1.000
_cell.length_b   1.000
_cell.length_c   1.000
_cell.angle_alpha   90.00
_cell.angle_beta   90.00
_cell.angle_gamma   90.00
#
_symmetry.space_group_name_H-M   'P 1'
#
loop_
_entity.id
_entity.type
_entity.pdbx_description
1 polymer ?
#
loop_
_entity_poly.entity_id
_entity_poly.type
_entity_poly.pdbx_seq_one_letter_code
_entity_poly.pdbx_strand_id
1 'polypeptide(L)' 'MDQEKVAIEVLKEIAINGSRLLVERQRAIDALTLFHGASMDALKEIVKKVDSTMLKERANLYIQRIKDGTVLSMNV' A
#
# COMPACT_ATOMS: atom_id res chain seq x y z
N MET A 1 8.25 15.51 13.03
CA MET A 1 7.36 14.78 12.09
C MET A 1 7.98 13.42 11.88
N ASP A 2 7.21 12.35 12.03
CA ASP A 2 7.69 10.98 11.88
C ASP A 2 7.97 10.71 10.39
N GLN A 3 9.24 10.48 10.04
CA GLN A 3 9.69 10.33 8.65
C GLN A 3 9.01 9.14 7.95
N GLU A 4 8.67 8.10 8.71
CA GLU A 4 7.95 6.93 8.20
C GLU A 4 6.55 7.30 7.71
N LYS A 5 5.81 8.04 8.53
CA LYS A 5 4.45 8.49 8.18
C LYS A 5 4.44 9.39 6.95
N VAL A 6 5.44 10.27 6.83
CA VAL A 6 5.59 11.13 5.66
C VAL A 6 5.87 10.29 4.41
N ALA A 7 6.74 9.28 4.50
CA ALA A 7 7.03 8.40 3.38
C ALA A 7 5.80 7.59 2.92
N ILE A 8 5.04 7.02 3.87
CA ILE A 8 3.79 6.29 3.59
C ILE A 8 2.79 7.20 2.89
N GLU A 9 2.60 8.44 3.37
CA GLU A 9 1.67 9.39 2.78
C GLU A 9 2.07 9.77 1.35
N VAL A 10 3.36 10.05 1.11
CA VAL A 10 3.85 10.37 -0.24
C VAL A 10 3.61 9.21 -1.21
N LEU A 11 3.90 7.97 -0.81
CA LEU A 11 3.68 6.80 -1.65
C LEU A 11 2.19 6.58 -1.94
N LYS A 12 1.32 6.79 -0.95
CA LYS A 12 -0.13 6.75 -1.13
C LYS A 12 -0.60 7.77 -2.16
N GLU A 13 -0.15 9.02 -2.03
CA GLU A 13 -0.50 10.09 -2.96
C GLU A 13 -0.04 9.79 -4.39
N ILE A 14 1.14 9.19 -4.58
CA ILE A 14 1.59 8.73 -5.90
C ILE A 14 0.66 7.64 -6.44
N ALA A 15 0.29 6.64 -5.63
CA ALA A 15 -0.55 5.53 -6.05
C ALA A 15 -1.96 5.96 -6.48
N ILE A 16 -2.58 6.91 -5.78
CA ILE A 16 -3.94 7.38 -6.07
C ILE A 16 -3.99 8.40 -7.21
N ASN A 17 -2.88 9.08 -7.51
CA ASN A 17 -2.86 10.12 -8.53
C ASN A 17 -3.09 9.54 -9.95
N GLY A 18 -4.26 9.84 -10.52
CA GLY A 18 -4.68 9.39 -11.84
C GLY A 18 -3.88 9.97 -13.02
N SER A 19 -3.15 11.07 -12.83
CA SER A 19 -2.31 11.66 -13.89
C SER A 19 -0.91 11.03 -13.98
N ARG A 20 -0.52 10.22 -12.99
CA ARG A 20 0.74 9.46 -12.99
C ARG A 20 0.64 8.25 -13.91
N LEU A 21 1.79 7.81 -14.42
CA LEU A 21 1.86 6.58 -15.21
C LEU A 21 1.47 5.38 -14.35
N LEU A 22 0.77 4.41 -14.95
CA LEU A 22 0.32 3.20 -14.25
C LEU A 22 1.48 2.44 -13.57
N VAL A 23 2.67 2.46 -14.18
CA VAL A 23 3.88 1.84 -13.63
C VAL A 23 4.41 2.55 -12.37
N GLU A 24 4.33 3.87 -12.30
CA GLU A 24 4.75 4.63 -11.12
C GLU A 24 3.82 4.34 -9.94
N ARG A 25 2.52 4.27 -10.23
CA ARG A 25 1.48 3.96 -9.24
C ARG A 25 1.63 2.54 -8.68
N GLN A 26 1.90 1.56 -9.55
CA GLN A 26 2.24 0.21 -9.12
C GLN A 26 3.47 0.17 -8.21
N ARG A 27 4.56 0.85 -8.61
CA ARG A 27 5.80 0.90 -7.81
C ARG A 27 5.57 1.54 -6.45
N ALA A 28 4.71 2.56 -6.36
CA ALA A 28 4.36 3.16 -5.09
C ALA A 28 3.60 2.19 -4.16
N ILE A 29 2.67 1.40 -4.72
CA ILE A 29 1.99 0.32 -3.97
C ILE A 29 2.99 -0.74 -3.52
N ASP A 30 3.92 -1.15 -4.38
CA ASP A 30 4.94 -2.15 -4.03
C ASP A 30 5.86 -1.62 -2.90
N ALA A 31 6.27 -0.36 -2.97
CA ALA A 31 7.12 0.27 -1.96
C ALA A 31 6.45 0.38 -0.58
N LEU A 32 5.12 0.48 -0.51
CA LEU A 32 4.39 0.49 0.76
C LEU A 32 4.63 -0.79 1.58
N THR A 33 4.98 -1.91 0.93
CA THR A 33 5.26 -3.18 1.62
C THR A 33 6.46 -3.12 2.57
N LEU A 34 7.38 -2.16 2.37
CA LEU A 34 8.55 -1.94 3.23
C LEU A 34 8.17 -1.49 4.65
N PHE A 35 6.96 -0.94 4.82
CA PHE A 35 6.47 -0.44 6.12
C PHE A 35 5.55 -1.44 6.83
N HIS A 36 5.37 -2.65 6.28
CA HIS A 36 4.58 -3.73 6.87
C HIS A 36 3.22 -3.24 7.42
N GLY A 37 2.94 -3.48 8.71
CA GLY A 37 1.69 -3.08 9.36
C GLY A 37 1.40 -1.58 9.30
N ALA A 38 2.41 -0.71 9.30
CA ALA A 38 2.21 0.74 9.27
C ALA A 38 1.62 1.23 7.93
N SER A 39 1.84 0.50 6.83
CA SER A 39 1.24 0.81 5.52
C SER A 39 -0.22 0.41 5.35
N MET A 40 -0.78 -0.36 6.30
CA MET A 40 -2.06 -1.04 6.15
C MET A 40 -3.20 -0.07 5.81
N ASP A 41 -3.26 1.09 6.46
CA ASP A 41 -4.33 2.05 6.21
C ASP A 41 -4.17 2.79 4.88
N ALA A 42 -2.93 3.07 4.46
CA ALA A 42 -2.65 3.62 3.14
C ALA A 42 -3.07 2.64 2.03
N LEU A 43 -2.76 1.35 2.17
CA LEU A 43 -3.19 0.32 1.21
C LEU A 43 -4.73 0.22 1.12
N LYS A 44 -5.44 0.25 2.24
CA LYS A 44 -6.93 0.27 2.25
C LYS A 44 -7.49 1.51 1.57
N GLU A 45 -6.86 2.67 1.78
CA GLU A 45 -7.29 3.92 1.15
C GLU A 45 -7.08 3.89 -0.37
N ILE A 46 -5.95 3.35 -0.84
CA ILE A 46 -5.67 3.13 -2.27
C ILE A 46 -6.76 2.28 -2.91
N VAL A 47 -7.13 1.14 -2.31
CA VAL A 47 -8.19 0.26 -2.84
C VAL A 47 -9.52 1.01 -3.05
N LYS A 48 -9.84 1.95 -2.15
CA LYS A 48 -11.07 2.75 -2.23
C LYS A 48 -11.01 3.85 -3.29
N LYS A 49 -9.83 4.45 -3.50
CA LYS A 49 -9.68 5.67 -4.31
C LYS A 49 -9.24 5.44 -5.76
N VAL A 50 -8.58 4.33 -6.07
CA VAL A 50 -8.12 4.06 -7.45
C VAL A 50 -9.24 3.45 -8.28
N ASP A 51 -9.35 3.84 -9.55
CA ASP A 51 -10.32 3.22 -10.47
C ASP A 51 -9.80 1.94 -11.13
N SER A 52 -8.47 1.81 -11.26
CA SER A 52 -7.83 0.68 -11.92
C SER A 52 -8.01 -0.61 -11.10
N THR A 53 -8.69 -1.60 -11.68
CA THR A 53 -8.84 -2.95 -11.10
C THR A 53 -7.49 -3.57 -10.74
N MET A 54 -6.50 -3.43 -11.62
CA MET A 54 -5.15 -3.97 -11.37
C MET A 54 -4.47 -3.33 -10.14
N LEU A 55 -4.65 -2.03 -9.91
CA LEU A 55 -4.12 -1.37 -8.71
C LEU A 55 -4.86 -1.83 -7.45
N LYS A 56 -6.18 -2.04 -7.52
CA LYS A 56 -6.97 -2.61 -6.41
C LYS A 56 -6.51 -4.01 -6.04
N GLU A 57 -6.39 -4.89 -7.02
CA GLU A 57 -5.95 -6.27 -6.82
C GLU A 57 -4.57 -6.33 -6.18
N ARG A 58 -3.63 -5.52 -6.67
CA ARG A 58 -2.28 -5.44 -6.14
C ARG A 58 -2.24 -4.94 -4.69
N ALA A 59 -2.98 -3.87 -4.37
CA ALA A 59 -3.07 -3.38 -2.99
C ALA A 59 -3.75 -4.39 -2.06
N ASN A 60 -4.80 -5.07 -2.52
CA ASN A 60 -5.48 -6.14 -1.76
C ASN A 60 -4.56 -7.33 -1.49
N LEU A 61 -3.73 -7.74 -2.47
CA LEU A 61 -2.74 -8.80 -2.27
C LEU A 61 -1.78 -8.47 -1.12
N TYR A 62 -1.28 -7.24 -1.05
CA TYR A 62 -0.38 -6.83 0.03
C TYR A 62 -1.08 -6.70 1.38
N ILE A 63 -2.33 -6.24 1.41
CA ILE A 63 -3.15 -6.26 2.64
C ILE A 63 -3.25 -7.69 3.19
N GLN A 64 -3.52 -8.68 2.35
CA GLN A 64 -3.59 -10.08 2.78
C GLN A 64 -2.23 -10.58 3.29
N ARG A 65 -1.16 -10.35 2.53
CA ARG A 65 0.20 -10.77 2.94
C ARG A 65 0.63 -10.18 4.28
N ILE A 66 0.33 -8.91 4.55
CA ILE A 66 0.65 -8.28 5.84
C ILE A 66 -0.16 -8.92 6.97
N LYS A 67 -1.45 -9.21 6.75
CA LYS A 67 -2.28 -9.93 7.73
C LYS A 67 -1.74 -11.32 8.01
N ASP A 68 -1.42 -12.09 6.97
CA ASP A 68 -0.89 -13.46 7.10
C ASP A 68 0.46 -13.48 7.82
N GLY A 69 1.35 -12.53 7.49
CA GLY A 69 2.63 -12.37 8.20
C GLY A 69 2.45 -12.01 9.68
N THR A 70 1.43 -11.21 10.00
CA THR A 70 1.08 -10.89 11.39
C THR A 70 0.56 -12.13 12.13
N VAL A 71 -0.29 -12.93 11.49
CA VAL A 71 -0.83 -14.19 12.06
C VAL A 71 0.29 -15.19 12.37
N LEU A 72 1.27 -15.33 11.48
CA LEU A 72 2.44 -16.19 11.72
C LEU A 72 3.28 -15.71 12.91
N SER A 73 3.43 -14.39 13.09
CA SER A 73 4.21 -13.82 14.21
C SER A 73 3.54 -13.97 15.58
N MET A 74 2.21 -14.08 15.64
CA MET A 74 1.46 -14.23 16.90
C MET A 74 1.41 -15.68 17.43
N ASN A 75 1.73 -16.66 16.58
CA ASN A 75 1.70 -18.09 16.92
C ASN A 75 3.09 -18.66 17.27
N VAL A 76 4.08 -17.78 17.56
CA VAL A 76 5.43 -18.15 18.01
C VAL A 76 5.62 -17.77 19.47
#